data_AF-X0BLD5-F1
#
_entry.id   AF-X0BLD5-F1
#
_cell.length_a   1.000
_cell.length_b   1.000
_cell.length_c   1.000
_cell.angle_alpha   90.00
_cell.angle_beta   90.00
_cell.angle_gamma   90.00
#
_symmetry.space_group_name_H-M   'P 1'
#
loop_
_entity.id
_entity.type
_entity.pdbx_description
1 polymer ?
#
loop_
_entity_poly.entity_id
_entity_poly.type
_entity_poly.pdbx_seq_one_letter_code
_entity_poly.pdbx_strand_id
1 'polypeptide(L)'
;MAANTNVGEDGDTIINACTYHRMEFDRVLIRTNERKLDAPFLLSTSDTTSSSSLGILSRLPEELILMILRELDILSYLRFRGVNNRARSIATASREYKTVVKHGLQGLKPLLKAELAHVCTIAHFYQTLVSNKCEFCGKFATFLYLITCQRCCFTCLQISVDLHVLPVPVPKAFAKAVKCSSKEIEKISGPKLRVVYGKYSLQPWPNVKRPRYLVQAKPVVEKLRSLGSSPRIPKSVLSHQPQSQSHDEIRHDFCYRYMAAAALPWYDLSNDRMEPGMNCKGCQFRVEEYERTNRRLDPPWGFNDRDRVYSREEFLCHFGSCTHAQKVWADTQEKRMAPESAFTLRGGIVLHYEPRHELH
;
A
#
# COMPACT_ATOMS: atom_id res chain seq x y z
N MET A 1 -34.22 -5.92 -24.14
CA MET A 1 -33.32 -5.89 -25.33
C MET A 1 -32.04 -5.24 -24.88
N ALA A 2 -30.96 -6.02 -24.72
CA ALA A 2 -29.67 -5.48 -24.30
C ALA A 2 -29.11 -4.64 -25.45
N ALA A 3 -29.02 -3.33 -25.26
CA ALA A 3 -28.27 -2.49 -26.18
C ALA A 3 -26.83 -3.00 -26.21
N ASN A 4 -26.28 -3.22 -27.41
CA ASN A 4 -24.88 -3.55 -27.61
C ASN A 4 -24.03 -2.39 -27.08
N THR A 5 -23.62 -2.47 -25.82
CA THR A 5 -22.72 -1.48 -25.22
C THR A 5 -21.37 -1.57 -25.91
N ASN A 6 -21.02 -0.57 -26.71
CA ASN A 6 -19.72 -0.48 -27.35
C ASN A 6 -18.70 0.00 -26.30
N VAL A 7 -18.14 -0.92 -25.51
CA VAL A 7 -17.23 -0.63 -24.39
C VAL A 7 -16.04 0.25 -24.82
N GLY A 8 -15.67 0.25 -26.11
CA GLY A 8 -14.61 1.08 -26.66
C GLY A 8 -14.93 2.59 -26.73
N GLU A 9 -16.19 2.98 -26.97
CA GLU A 9 -16.59 4.39 -27.12
C GLU A 9 -17.07 4.99 -25.79
N ASP A 10 -17.73 4.19 -24.94
CA ASP A 10 -18.35 4.66 -23.69
C ASP A 10 -17.48 4.47 -22.43
N GLY A 11 -16.23 4.00 -22.57
CA GLY A 11 -15.42 3.51 -21.44
C GLY A 11 -15.30 4.48 -20.25
N ASP A 12 -15.08 5.78 -20.48
CA ASP A 12 -15.03 6.80 -19.43
C ASP A 12 -16.35 6.93 -18.67
N THR A 13 -17.45 6.95 -19.42
CA THR A 13 -18.78 7.13 -18.85
C THR A 13 -19.21 5.91 -18.04
N ILE A 14 -18.88 4.71 -18.51
CA ILE A 14 -19.08 3.46 -17.78
C ILE A 14 -18.28 3.49 -16.47
N ILE A 15 -17.00 3.87 -16.50
CA ILE A 15 -16.18 3.96 -15.29
C ILE A 15 -16.78 4.95 -14.29
N ASN A 16 -17.13 6.15 -14.73
CA ASN A 16 -17.70 7.18 -13.85
C ASN A 16 -19.02 6.73 -13.21
N ALA A 17 -19.86 6.02 -13.96
CA ALA A 17 -21.14 5.52 -13.46
C ALA A 17 -20.98 4.32 -12.51
N CYS A 18 -20.13 3.35 -12.87
CA CYS A 18 -20.11 2.01 -12.28
C CYS A 18 -19.02 1.80 -11.23
N THR A 19 -18.13 2.77 -11.02
CA THR A 19 -17.00 2.63 -10.08
C THR A 19 -17.03 3.63 -8.94
N TYR A 20 -16.37 3.26 -7.85
CA TYR A 20 -16.06 4.14 -6.74
C TYR A 20 -14.64 3.84 -6.24
N HIS A 21 -14.02 4.75 -5.50
CA HIS A 21 -12.74 4.52 -4.86
C HIS A 21 -12.93 4.16 -3.38
N ARG A 22 -12.40 3.01 -2.95
CA ARG A 22 -12.55 2.52 -1.58
C ARG A 22 -11.53 3.15 -0.63
N MET A 23 -11.78 4.41 -0.28
CA MET A 23 -10.96 5.23 0.64
C MET A 23 -10.73 4.60 2.02
N GLU A 24 -11.58 3.68 2.46
CA GLU A 24 -11.38 2.90 3.70
C GLU A 24 -9.99 2.26 3.75
N PHE A 25 -9.53 1.71 2.62
CA PHE A 25 -8.24 1.02 2.53
C PHE A 25 -7.08 1.98 2.79
N ASP A 26 -7.10 3.20 2.24
CA ASP A 26 -6.05 4.18 2.50
C ASP A 26 -6.08 4.70 3.93
N ARG A 27 -7.28 4.80 4.54
CA ARG A 27 -7.50 5.33 5.89
C ARG A 27 -6.88 4.49 6.99
N VAL A 28 -6.73 3.19 6.77
CA VAL A 28 -6.14 2.27 7.75
C VAL A 28 -4.62 2.14 7.61
N LEU A 29 -3.97 2.86 6.68
CA LEU A 29 -2.52 2.75 6.42
C LEU A 29 -1.74 3.98 6.92
N ILE A 30 -0.41 3.95 6.79
CA ILE A 30 0.42 5.14 7.02
C ILE A 30 0.11 6.15 5.93
N ARG A 31 -0.43 7.31 6.32
CA ARG A 31 -0.79 8.38 5.41
C ARG A 31 0.19 9.55 5.47
N THR A 32 0.32 10.21 4.33
CA THR A 32 0.78 11.58 4.27
C THR A 32 -0.40 12.47 3.91
N ASN A 33 -0.58 13.54 4.69
CA ASN A 33 -1.60 14.55 4.41
C ASN A 33 -1.34 15.14 3.02
N GLU A 34 -2.37 15.24 2.19
CA GLU A 34 -2.28 15.76 0.82
C GLU A 34 -1.65 17.15 0.75
N ARG A 35 -1.98 18.05 1.70
CA ARG A 35 -1.36 19.38 1.81
C ARG A 35 0.13 19.35 2.10
N LYS A 36 0.61 18.21 2.59
CA LYS A 36 2.02 17.93 2.86
C LYS A 36 2.58 16.94 1.86
N LEU A 37 1.94 16.68 0.72
CA LEU A 37 2.51 15.82 -0.32
C LEU A 37 3.55 16.59 -1.13
N ASP A 38 3.40 17.89 -1.33
CA ASP A 38 4.39 18.68 -2.07
C ASP A 38 5.75 18.76 -1.37
N ALA A 39 6.81 18.75 -2.18
CA ALA A 39 8.18 18.91 -1.74
C ALA A 39 9.05 19.52 -2.86
N PRO A 40 8.75 20.75 -3.34
CA PRO A 40 9.44 21.36 -4.48
C PRO A 40 10.95 21.51 -4.25
N PHE A 41 11.38 21.65 -2.99
CA PHE A 41 12.80 21.70 -2.61
C PHE A 41 13.60 20.43 -3.00
N LEU A 42 12.92 19.28 -3.12
CA LEU A 42 13.54 18.03 -3.60
C LEU A 42 13.82 18.06 -5.10
N LEU A 43 13.11 18.89 -5.88
CA LEU A 43 13.37 19.08 -7.31
C LEU A 43 14.23 20.32 -7.59
N SER A 44 14.35 21.23 -6.61
CA SER A 44 15.14 22.45 -6.78
C SER A 44 16.64 22.17 -6.96
N THR A 45 17.24 22.85 -7.94
CA THR A 45 18.69 22.97 -8.14
C THR A 45 19.09 24.43 -8.01
N SER A 46 20.34 24.73 -7.67
CA SER A 46 20.82 26.12 -7.69
C SER A 46 21.31 26.44 -9.11
N ASP A 47 20.91 27.59 -9.63
CA ASP A 47 21.36 28.11 -10.94
C ASP A 47 22.74 28.76 -10.88
N THR A 48 23.36 28.82 -9.69
CA THR A 48 24.73 29.32 -9.56
C THR A 48 25.71 28.32 -10.14
N THR A 49 26.65 28.80 -10.95
CA THR A 49 27.80 28.02 -11.44
C THR A 49 28.49 27.39 -10.24
N SER A 50 28.37 26.06 -10.08
CA SER A 50 28.90 25.33 -8.93
C SER A 50 30.42 25.42 -8.93
N SER A 51 30.97 26.31 -8.11
CA SER A 51 32.43 26.43 -7.89
C SER A 51 33.00 25.22 -7.14
N SER A 52 32.15 24.44 -6.46
CA SER A 52 32.54 23.27 -5.68
C SER A 52 32.62 22.01 -6.55
N SER A 53 33.76 21.30 -6.48
CA SER A 53 33.91 19.97 -7.10
C SER A 53 33.28 18.87 -6.24
N LEU A 54 33.16 17.65 -6.77
CA LEU A 54 32.82 16.46 -6.00
C LEU A 54 34.04 15.83 -5.30
N GLY A 55 35.15 16.57 -5.20
CA GLY A 55 36.41 16.05 -4.70
C GLY A 55 36.92 14.91 -5.58
N ILE A 56 37.28 13.79 -4.96
CA ILE A 56 37.82 12.59 -5.62
C ILE A 56 36.84 12.02 -6.65
N LEU A 57 35.52 12.12 -6.41
CA LEU A 57 34.50 11.64 -7.35
C LEU A 57 34.49 12.43 -8.67
N SER A 58 35.06 13.64 -8.70
CA SER A 58 35.20 14.42 -9.94
C SER A 58 36.15 13.76 -10.95
N ARG A 59 36.91 12.74 -10.54
CA ARG A 59 37.75 11.92 -11.44
C ARG A 59 36.94 10.90 -12.24
N LEU A 60 35.71 10.63 -11.81
CA LEU A 60 34.82 9.69 -12.50
C LEU A 60 34.01 10.44 -13.56
N PRO A 61 33.79 9.85 -14.75
CA PRO A 61 32.75 10.32 -15.67
C PRO A 61 31.38 10.37 -15.00
N GLU A 62 30.51 11.27 -15.46
CA GLU A 62 29.19 11.49 -14.87
C GLU A 62 28.32 10.23 -14.93
N GLU A 63 28.49 9.41 -15.97
CA GLU A 63 27.81 8.13 -16.15
C GLU A 63 28.13 7.16 -15.01
N LEU A 64 29.40 7.05 -14.60
CA LEU A 64 29.79 6.19 -13.49
C LEU A 64 29.23 6.72 -12.17
N ILE A 65 29.18 8.04 -11.98
CA ILE A 65 28.56 8.64 -10.81
C ILE A 65 27.07 8.29 -10.77
N LEU A 66 26.35 8.42 -11.88
CA LEU A 66 24.93 8.07 -11.98
C LEU A 66 24.69 6.58 -11.72
N MET A 67 25.56 5.69 -12.20
CA MET A 67 25.51 4.25 -11.88
C MET A 67 25.69 4.02 -10.38
N ILE A 68 26.65 4.68 -9.74
CA ILE A 68 26.84 4.60 -8.27
C ILE A 68 25.58 5.10 -7.54
N LEU A 69 25.03 6.25 -7.94
CA LEU A 69 23.84 6.82 -7.32
C LEU A 69 22.62 5.89 -7.44
N ARG A 70 22.51 5.15 -8.54
CA ARG A 70 21.42 4.18 -8.75
C ARG A 70 21.44 3.02 -7.75
N GLU A 71 22.63 2.66 -7.26
CA GLU A 71 22.85 1.60 -6.26
C GLU A 71 22.76 2.11 -4.81
N LEU A 72 22.72 3.44 -4.59
CA LEU A 72 22.55 3.98 -3.24
C LEU A 72 21.11 3.77 -2.75
N ASP A 73 20.99 3.38 -1.48
CA ASP A 73 19.72 3.45 -0.78
C ASP A 73 19.22 4.90 -0.71
N ILE A 74 17.91 5.10 -0.59
CA ILE A 74 17.27 6.42 -0.62
C ILE A 74 17.86 7.35 0.45
N LEU A 75 18.20 6.84 1.63
CA LEU A 75 18.77 7.66 2.69
C LEU A 75 20.17 8.16 2.29
N SER A 76 21.03 7.28 1.80
CA SER A 76 22.37 7.61 1.28
C SER A 76 22.30 8.53 0.07
N TYR A 77 21.34 8.32 -0.85
CA TYR A 77 21.09 9.17 -2.00
C TYR A 77 20.72 10.60 -1.59
N LEU A 78 19.78 10.75 -0.66
CA LEU A 78 19.35 12.07 -0.18
C LEU A 78 20.48 12.79 0.59
N ARG A 79 21.31 12.04 1.34
CA ARG A 79 22.51 12.59 1.98
C ARG A 79 23.53 13.07 0.96
N PHE A 80 23.83 12.28 -0.07
CA PHE A 80 24.70 12.69 -1.17
C PHE A 80 24.20 13.96 -1.85
N ARG A 81 22.90 14.01 -2.19
CA ARG A 81 22.26 15.21 -2.76
C ARG A 81 22.42 16.45 -1.87
N GLY A 82 22.56 16.27 -0.56
CA GLY A 82 22.75 17.33 0.43
C GLY A 82 24.19 17.86 0.57
N VAL A 83 25.20 17.19 -0.01
CA VAL A 83 26.62 17.50 0.25
C VAL A 83 27.02 18.88 -0.29
N ASN A 84 26.73 19.18 -1.55
CA ASN A 84 27.02 20.47 -2.19
C ASN A 84 26.12 20.68 -3.43
N ASN A 85 26.24 21.85 -4.09
CA ASN A 85 25.42 22.19 -5.25
C ASN A 85 25.67 21.26 -6.47
N ARG A 86 26.91 20.79 -6.69
CA ARG A 86 27.24 19.84 -7.77
C ARG A 86 26.58 18.49 -7.54
N ALA A 87 26.68 17.95 -6.32
CA ALA A 87 26.04 16.69 -5.93
C ALA A 87 24.51 16.80 -6.04
N ARG A 88 23.95 17.94 -5.62
CA ARG A 88 22.53 18.24 -5.80
C ARG A 88 22.11 18.23 -7.26
N SER A 89 22.87 18.89 -8.13
CA SER A 89 22.61 18.97 -9.57
C SER A 89 22.59 17.58 -10.20
N ILE A 90 23.65 16.78 -10.00
CA ILE A 90 23.76 15.43 -10.57
C ILE A 90 22.65 14.51 -10.03
N ALA A 91 22.44 14.48 -8.72
CA ALA A 91 21.40 13.65 -8.12
C ALA A 91 19.98 14.07 -8.56
N THR A 92 19.77 15.35 -8.85
CA THR A 92 18.46 15.83 -9.31
C THR A 92 18.29 15.62 -10.82
N ALA A 93 19.35 15.41 -11.59
CA ALA A 93 19.29 15.17 -13.03
C ALA A 93 18.60 13.83 -13.38
N SER A 94 18.68 12.83 -12.49
CA SER A 94 18.06 11.52 -12.69
C SER A 94 16.54 11.61 -12.93
N ARG A 95 16.08 11.04 -14.06
CA ARG A 95 14.65 10.94 -14.39
C ARG A 95 13.89 10.11 -13.35
N GLU A 96 14.50 9.03 -12.87
CA GLU A 96 13.91 8.14 -11.87
C GLU A 96 13.65 8.90 -10.57
N TYR A 97 14.65 9.66 -10.11
CA TYR A 97 14.51 10.53 -8.94
C TYR A 97 13.41 11.58 -9.13
N LYS A 98 13.42 12.32 -10.26
CA LYS A 98 12.39 13.33 -10.54
C LYS A 98 10.99 12.73 -10.53
N THR A 99 10.82 11.55 -11.13
CA THR A 99 9.53 10.85 -11.17
C THR A 99 9.08 10.42 -9.78
N VAL A 100 9.96 9.82 -8.98
CA VAL A 100 9.68 9.41 -7.60
C VAL A 100 9.29 10.60 -6.72
N VAL A 101 9.98 11.74 -6.86
CA VAL A 101 9.67 12.95 -6.10
C VAL A 101 8.40 13.63 -6.61
N LYS A 102 8.11 13.60 -7.91
CA LYS A 102 6.90 14.25 -8.45
C LYS A 102 5.63 13.43 -8.16
N HIS A 103 5.72 12.10 -8.25
CA HIS A 103 4.56 11.21 -8.29
C HIS A 103 4.51 10.19 -7.14
N GLY A 104 5.65 9.91 -6.50
CA GLY A 104 5.80 8.85 -5.49
C GLY A 104 5.77 9.29 -4.03
N LEU A 105 5.57 10.59 -3.73
CA LEU A 105 5.68 11.12 -2.36
C LEU A 105 4.65 10.51 -1.39
N GLN A 106 3.53 10.00 -1.90
CA GLN A 106 2.52 9.32 -1.10
C GLN A 106 3.07 8.05 -0.43
N GLY A 107 3.98 7.31 -1.08
CA GLY A 107 4.67 6.16 -0.50
C GLY A 107 6.06 6.50 0.07
N LEU A 108 6.78 7.46 -0.53
CA LEU A 108 8.14 7.81 -0.09
C LEU A 108 8.15 8.47 1.30
N LYS A 109 7.19 9.37 1.58
CA LYS A 109 7.12 10.05 2.89
C LYS A 109 6.81 9.05 4.02
N PRO A 110 5.86 8.11 3.89
CA PRO A 110 5.71 7.00 4.83
C PRO A 110 6.97 6.18 5.02
N LEU A 111 7.69 5.83 3.95
CA LEU A 111 8.96 5.09 4.03
C LEU A 111 10.01 5.83 4.87
N LEU A 112 10.12 7.15 4.68
CA LEU A 112 11.02 8.02 5.46
C LEU A 112 10.56 8.13 6.93
N LYS A 113 9.26 8.35 7.19
CA LYS A 113 8.70 8.42 8.55
C LYS A 113 8.84 7.12 9.32
N ALA A 114 8.79 6.00 8.61
CA ALA A 114 8.98 4.66 9.12
C ALA A 114 10.47 4.30 9.34
N GLU A 115 11.40 5.22 9.04
CA GLU A 115 12.85 5.04 9.15
C GLU A 115 13.40 3.93 8.24
N LEU A 116 12.73 3.64 7.12
CA LEU A 116 13.04 2.53 6.21
C LEU A 116 13.68 2.96 4.88
N ALA A 117 14.04 4.22 4.70
CA ALA A 117 14.68 4.67 3.46
C ALA A 117 16.03 3.98 3.14
N HIS A 118 16.64 3.29 4.11
CA HIS A 118 17.86 2.53 3.92
C HIS A 118 17.65 1.14 3.28
N VAL A 119 16.40 0.66 3.16
CA VAL A 119 16.10 -0.70 2.65
C VAL A 119 15.83 -0.74 1.15
N CYS A 120 15.79 0.42 0.49
CA CYS A 120 15.36 0.56 -0.89
C CYS A 120 16.18 1.65 -1.59
N THR A 121 16.51 1.43 -2.87
CA THR A 121 17.15 2.42 -3.74
C THR A 121 16.10 3.28 -4.45
N ILE A 122 16.51 4.44 -4.98
CA ILE A 122 15.62 5.26 -5.83
C ILE A 122 15.15 4.47 -7.05
N ALA A 123 16.03 3.66 -7.65
CA ALA A 123 15.71 2.83 -8.79
C ALA A 123 14.65 1.77 -8.46
N HIS A 124 14.79 1.07 -7.33
CA HIS A 124 13.80 0.09 -6.89
C HIS A 124 12.44 0.75 -6.61
N PHE A 125 12.41 1.87 -5.88
CA PHE A 125 11.17 2.60 -5.62
C PHE A 125 10.52 3.10 -6.91
N TYR A 126 11.31 3.58 -7.88
CA TYR A 126 10.82 3.97 -9.20
C TYR A 126 10.13 2.80 -9.91
N GLN A 127 10.75 1.61 -9.95
CA GLN A 127 10.14 0.42 -10.55
C GLN A 127 8.84 0.04 -9.83
N THR A 128 8.81 0.12 -8.50
CA THR A 128 7.58 -0.13 -7.71
C THR A 128 6.50 0.91 -8.03
N LEU A 129 6.85 2.18 -8.26
CA LEU A 129 5.91 3.25 -8.59
C LEU A 129 5.28 3.07 -9.98
N VAL A 130 6.04 2.64 -10.98
CA VAL A 130 5.58 2.50 -12.38
C VAL A 130 5.07 1.10 -12.73
N SER A 131 5.32 0.11 -11.89
CA SER A 131 4.64 -1.19 -11.96
C SER A 131 3.23 -1.09 -11.40
N ASN A 132 2.27 -1.75 -12.01
CA ASN A 132 0.88 -1.78 -11.55
C ASN A 132 0.48 -3.08 -10.87
N LYS A 133 1.35 -4.10 -10.85
CA LYS A 133 1.04 -5.45 -10.37
C LYS A 133 1.45 -5.64 -8.92
N CYS A 134 0.64 -6.41 -8.19
CA CYS A 134 0.99 -6.95 -6.90
C CYS A 134 2.10 -7.99 -7.05
N GLU A 135 3.18 -7.85 -6.28
CA GLU A 135 4.30 -8.81 -6.32
C GLU A 135 3.96 -10.20 -5.76
N PHE A 136 2.82 -10.33 -5.07
CA PHE A 136 2.40 -11.57 -4.42
C PHE A 136 1.35 -12.36 -5.21
N CYS A 137 0.50 -11.68 -6.00
CA CYS A 137 -0.58 -12.34 -6.74
C CYS A 137 -0.74 -11.88 -8.19
N GLY A 138 0.04 -10.90 -8.65
CA GLY A 138 0.01 -10.40 -10.04
C GLY A 138 -1.18 -9.50 -10.41
N LYS A 139 -2.21 -9.39 -9.56
CA LYS A 139 -3.37 -8.48 -9.78
C LYS A 139 -2.97 -7.02 -9.63
N PHE A 140 -3.77 -6.09 -10.16
CA PHE A 140 -3.59 -4.67 -9.93
C PHE A 140 -3.49 -4.31 -8.43
N ALA A 141 -2.60 -3.37 -8.11
CA ALA A 141 -2.27 -3.02 -6.73
C ALA A 141 -1.91 -1.55 -6.58
N THR A 142 -2.30 -0.96 -5.45
CA THR A 142 -2.13 0.48 -5.15
C THR A 142 -1.53 0.72 -3.77
N PHE A 143 -0.93 -0.30 -3.16
CA PHE A 143 -0.31 -0.20 -1.84
C PHE A 143 1.16 -0.59 -1.89
N LEU A 144 1.93 -0.01 -0.98
CA LEU A 144 3.34 -0.26 -0.77
C LEU A 144 3.52 -0.92 0.59
N TYR A 145 4.10 -2.12 0.61
CA TYR A 145 4.61 -2.70 1.84
C TYR A 145 6.00 -2.13 2.12
N LEU A 146 6.14 -1.38 3.22
CA LEU A 146 7.28 -0.50 3.44
C LEU A 146 8.57 -1.26 3.77
N ILE A 147 8.48 -2.42 4.43
CA ILE A 147 9.68 -3.14 4.92
C ILE A 147 10.54 -3.66 3.76
N THR A 148 9.91 -4.14 2.69
CA THR A 148 10.62 -4.64 1.48
C THR A 148 10.45 -3.74 0.27
N CYS A 149 9.70 -2.64 0.40
CA CYS A 149 9.38 -1.70 -0.68
C CYS A 149 8.68 -2.35 -1.90
N GLN A 150 7.86 -3.37 -1.65
CA GLN A 150 7.14 -4.11 -2.69
C GLN A 150 5.70 -3.63 -2.84
N ARG A 151 5.19 -3.64 -4.08
CA ARG A 151 3.79 -3.31 -4.37
C ARG A 151 2.88 -4.48 -4.01
N CYS A 152 1.78 -4.20 -3.31
CA CYS A 152 0.79 -5.22 -2.93
C CYS A 152 -0.65 -4.73 -3.08
N CYS A 153 -1.56 -5.67 -3.37
CA CYS A 153 -2.99 -5.41 -3.28
C CYS A 153 -3.45 -5.53 -1.82
N PHE A 154 -4.61 -4.94 -1.51
CA PHE A 154 -5.13 -4.94 -0.14
C PHE A 154 -5.38 -6.35 0.39
N THR A 155 -5.92 -7.26 -0.44
CA THR A 155 -6.13 -8.66 -0.07
C THR A 155 -4.82 -9.34 0.35
N CYS A 156 -3.74 -9.20 -0.44
CA CYS A 156 -2.44 -9.75 -0.05
C CYS A 156 -1.91 -9.10 1.23
N LEU A 157 -2.06 -7.79 1.39
CA LEU A 157 -1.69 -7.11 2.64
C LEU A 157 -2.39 -7.73 3.85
N GLN A 158 -3.65 -8.13 3.69
CA GLN A 158 -4.47 -8.73 4.74
C GLN A 158 -4.13 -10.21 5.03
N ILE A 159 -3.78 -11.01 4.02
CA ILE A 159 -3.70 -12.48 4.18
C ILE A 159 -2.33 -13.10 3.89
N SER A 160 -1.44 -12.40 3.17
CA SER A 160 -0.16 -12.98 2.77
C SER A 160 0.77 -13.20 3.96
N VAL A 161 1.31 -14.43 4.07
CA VAL A 161 2.30 -14.82 5.08
C VAL A 161 3.58 -14.00 4.95
N ASP A 162 3.94 -13.62 3.73
CA ASP A 162 5.14 -12.83 3.46
C ASP A 162 5.02 -11.40 4.02
N LEU A 163 3.80 -10.91 4.22
CA LEU A 163 3.52 -9.55 4.73
C LEU A 163 3.26 -9.52 6.24
N HIS A 164 3.47 -10.64 6.94
CA HIS A 164 3.33 -10.70 8.39
C HIS A 164 4.41 -9.90 9.09
N VAL A 165 4.01 -9.22 10.16
CA VAL A 165 4.91 -8.42 10.99
C VAL A 165 4.79 -8.80 12.46
N LEU A 166 5.90 -8.69 13.17
CA LEU A 166 6.00 -8.91 14.60
C LEU A 166 6.29 -7.59 15.32
N PRO A 167 5.64 -7.30 16.46
CA PRO A 167 6.03 -6.18 17.29
C PRO A 167 7.37 -6.44 17.97
N VAL A 168 8.14 -5.38 18.19
CA VAL A 168 9.37 -5.41 18.98
C VAL A 168 9.18 -4.51 20.22
N PRO A 169 9.31 -5.05 21.45
CA PRO A 169 9.61 -6.45 21.77
C PRO A 169 8.44 -7.39 21.41
N VAL A 170 8.77 -8.64 21.02
CA VAL A 170 7.76 -9.65 20.69
C VAL A 170 6.94 -10.06 21.93
N PRO A 171 5.68 -10.51 21.77
CA PRO A 171 4.84 -10.92 22.88
C PRO A 171 5.44 -12.13 23.62
N LYS A 172 5.24 -12.20 24.95
CA LYS A 172 5.76 -13.30 25.79
C LYS A 172 5.33 -14.68 25.29
N ALA A 173 4.11 -14.80 24.77
CA ALA A 173 3.60 -16.05 24.20
C ALA A 173 4.43 -16.52 22.99
N PHE A 174 4.85 -15.61 22.11
CA PHE A 174 5.72 -15.92 20.99
C PHE A 174 7.10 -16.35 21.48
N ALA A 175 7.72 -15.54 22.36
CA ALA A 175 9.04 -15.83 22.93
C ALA A 175 9.08 -17.23 23.60
N LYS A 176 8.05 -17.58 24.38
CA LYS A 176 7.91 -18.91 25.02
C LYS A 176 7.77 -20.03 23.98
N ALA A 177 6.97 -19.82 22.94
CA ALA A 177 6.72 -20.83 21.92
C ALA A 177 7.95 -21.12 21.05
N VAL A 178 8.76 -20.10 20.78
CA VAL A 178 10.01 -20.25 20.02
C VAL A 178 11.24 -20.53 20.90
N LYS A 179 11.07 -20.60 22.22
CA LYS A 179 12.15 -20.79 23.22
C LYS A 179 13.31 -19.80 23.05
N CYS A 180 12.99 -18.55 22.72
CA CYS A 180 13.97 -17.49 22.46
C CYS A 180 13.49 -16.19 23.11
N SER A 181 14.40 -15.45 23.76
CA SER A 181 14.06 -14.20 24.41
C SER A 181 13.74 -13.11 23.39
N SER A 182 12.93 -12.11 23.79
CA SER A 182 12.63 -10.97 22.91
C SER A 182 13.89 -10.21 22.47
N LYS A 183 14.95 -10.20 23.30
CA LYS A 183 16.24 -9.57 22.97
C LYS A 183 17.00 -10.35 21.90
N GLU A 184 17.02 -11.68 21.98
CA GLU A 184 17.67 -12.53 20.96
C GLU A 184 16.95 -12.43 19.63
N ILE A 185 15.61 -12.48 19.64
CA ILE A 185 14.79 -12.29 18.44
C ILE A 185 15.05 -10.91 17.82
N GLU A 186 15.14 -9.87 18.64
CA GLU A 186 15.46 -8.52 18.17
C GLU A 186 16.86 -8.42 17.54
N LYS A 187 17.85 -9.19 18.01
CA LYS A 187 19.22 -9.22 17.45
C LYS A 187 19.27 -9.89 16.08
N ILE A 188 18.44 -10.90 15.84
CA ILE A 188 18.39 -11.62 14.56
C ILE A 188 17.37 -11.04 13.57
N SER A 189 16.62 -10.01 13.98
CA SER A 189 15.63 -9.36 13.15
C SER A 189 16.30 -8.52 12.07
N GLY A 190 15.69 -8.47 10.88
CA GLY A 190 16.08 -7.59 9.79
C GLY A 190 15.73 -6.12 10.05
N PRO A 191 15.53 -5.32 9.00
CA PRO A 191 15.16 -3.91 9.11
C PRO A 191 13.96 -3.70 10.04
N LYS A 192 14.07 -2.72 10.93
CA LYS A 192 13.02 -2.35 11.88
C LYS A 192 12.23 -1.18 11.33
N LEU A 193 10.94 -1.39 11.15
CA LEU A 193 10.00 -0.31 10.86
C LEU A 193 9.72 0.46 12.15
N ARG A 194 9.97 1.78 12.18
CA ARG A 194 9.48 2.65 13.25
C ARG A 194 7.98 2.86 13.09
N VAL A 195 7.19 2.46 14.08
CA VAL A 195 5.73 2.65 14.03
C VAL A 195 5.41 4.14 14.05
N VAL A 196 4.80 4.60 12.96
CA VAL A 196 4.25 5.96 12.82
C VAL A 196 2.93 6.02 13.59
N TYR A 197 2.65 7.12 14.28
CA TYR A 197 1.35 7.28 14.93
C TYR A 197 0.26 7.54 13.89
N GLY A 198 -0.88 6.84 13.97
CA GLY A 198 -1.99 6.95 13.02
C GLY A 198 -3.20 6.10 13.41
N LYS A 199 -4.26 6.12 12.60
CA LYS A 199 -5.41 5.22 12.75
C LYS A 199 -5.19 4.04 11.81
N TYR A 200 -5.10 2.83 12.38
CA TYR A 200 -4.79 1.59 11.63
C TYR A 200 -5.88 0.53 11.76
N SER A 201 -7.08 0.97 12.09
CA SER A 201 -8.26 0.15 12.30
C SER A 201 -9.47 1.03 12.13
N LEU A 202 -10.58 0.46 11.67
CA LEU A 202 -11.85 1.18 11.72
C LEU A 202 -12.35 1.28 13.16
N GLN A 203 -12.11 0.26 13.98
CA GLN A 203 -12.44 0.22 15.41
C GLN A 203 -11.42 0.98 16.28
N PRO A 204 -11.74 1.33 17.56
CA PRO A 204 -10.85 2.10 18.39
C PRO A 204 -9.73 1.16 18.79
N TRP A 205 -8.48 1.59 18.63
CA TRP A 205 -7.33 0.79 19.06
C TRP A 205 -7.58 0.31 20.50
N PRO A 206 -7.32 -0.97 20.86
CA PRO A 206 -7.59 -1.43 22.20
C PRO A 206 -6.76 -0.59 23.17
N ASN A 207 -7.09 -0.61 24.45
CA ASN A 207 -6.33 0.06 25.51
C ASN A 207 -4.99 -0.66 25.79
N VAL A 208 -4.21 -0.93 24.73
CA VAL A 208 -2.89 -1.54 24.74
C VAL A 208 -1.90 -0.58 24.07
N LYS A 209 -0.72 -0.47 24.68
CA LYS A 209 0.35 0.35 24.13
C LYS A 209 0.77 -0.20 22.77
N ARG A 210 0.81 0.70 21.77
CA ARG A 210 1.32 0.35 20.45
C ARG A 210 2.81 0.00 20.49
N PRO A 211 3.25 -0.98 19.69
CA PRO A 211 4.66 -1.30 19.59
C PRO A 211 5.45 -0.11 19.04
N ARG A 212 6.71 0.01 19.47
CA ARG A 212 7.60 1.07 18.97
C ARG A 212 8.14 0.74 17.59
N TYR A 213 8.43 -0.54 17.36
CA TYR A 213 8.96 -1.06 16.09
C TYR A 213 8.22 -2.32 15.65
N LEU A 214 8.21 -2.55 14.34
CA LEU A 214 7.75 -3.77 13.69
C LEU A 214 8.88 -4.38 12.85
N VAL A 215 8.89 -5.70 12.71
CA VAL A 215 9.83 -6.44 11.84
C VAL A 215 9.07 -7.48 11.03
N GLN A 216 9.55 -7.83 9.83
CA GLN A 216 8.94 -8.88 9.02
C GLN A 216 9.11 -10.25 9.70
N ALA A 217 8.02 -11.01 9.80
CA ALA A 217 8.00 -12.26 10.55
C ALA A 217 8.79 -13.37 9.84
N LYS A 218 8.68 -13.47 8.51
CA LYS A 218 9.25 -14.58 7.73
C LYS A 218 10.78 -14.73 7.89
N PRO A 219 11.60 -13.68 7.69
CA PRO A 219 13.05 -13.80 7.89
C PRO A 219 13.44 -14.18 9.33
N VAL A 220 12.70 -13.69 10.33
CA VAL A 220 12.92 -14.05 11.75
C VAL A 220 12.67 -15.54 11.96
N VAL A 221 11.54 -16.05 11.44
CA VAL A 221 11.18 -17.47 11.54
C VAL A 221 12.18 -18.37 10.83
N GLU A 222 12.62 -17.99 9.62
CA GLU A 222 13.63 -18.73 8.86
C GLU A 222 14.97 -18.75 9.61
N LYS A 223 15.38 -17.63 10.19
CA LYS A 223 16.61 -17.55 10.98
C LYS A 223 16.52 -18.40 12.26
N LEU A 224 15.40 -18.37 12.98
CA LEU A 224 15.19 -19.23 14.14
C LEU A 224 15.27 -20.72 13.78
N ARG A 225 14.69 -21.12 12.65
CA ARG A 225 14.77 -22.50 12.13
C ARG A 225 16.20 -22.91 11.84
N SER A 226 17.00 -22.01 11.26
CA SER A 226 18.42 -22.27 10.97
C SER A 226 19.30 -22.43 12.22
N LEU A 227 18.87 -21.87 13.36
CA LEU A 227 19.58 -21.95 14.64
C LEU A 227 19.22 -23.21 15.45
N GLY A 228 18.59 -24.21 14.83
CA GLY A 228 18.22 -25.47 15.49
C GLY A 228 17.02 -25.36 16.43
N SER A 229 16.39 -24.18 16.51
CA SER A 229 15.06 -24.09 17.07
C SER A 229 14.11 -24.74 16.06
N SER A 230 13.40 -25.79 16.43
CA SER A 230 12.21 -26.26 15.70
C SER A 230 10.97 -25.68 16.41
N PRO A 231 10.75 -24.35 16.33
CA PRO A 231 9.73 -23.72 17.12
C PRO A 231 8.35 -24.14 16.61
N ARG A 232 7.50 -24.60 17.53
CA ARG A 232 6.05 -24.60 17.26
C ARG A 232 5.58 -23.16 17.29
N ILE A 233 5.64 -22.50 16.14
CA ILE A 233 5.17 -21.11 16.02
C ILE A 233 3.66 -21.11 16.20
N PRO A 234 3.12 -20.39 17.19
CA PRO A 234 1.68 -20.34 17.38
C PRO A 234 1.03 -19.78 16.12
N LYS A 235 -0.02 -20.45 15.62
CA LYS A 235 -0.83 -19.95 14.50
C LYS A 235 -1.37 -18.54 14.77
N SER A 236 -1.57 -18.19 16.06
CA SER A 236 -1.97 -16.86 16.51
C SER A 236 -0.93 -15.75 16.27
N VAL A 237 0.36 -16.10 16.12
CA VAL A 237 1.44 -15.12 15.85
C VAL A 237 1.75 -15.01 14.36
N LEU A 238 1.39 -16.02 13.57
CA LEU A 238 1.33 -15.94 12.12
C LEU A 238 -0.02 -15.36 11.65
N SER A 239 -0.82 -14.71 12.50
CA SER A 239 -2.13 -14.13 12.14
C SER A 239 -3.04 -15.09 11.35
N HIS A 240 -3.92 -15.80 12.06
CA HIS A 240 -5.14 -16.44 11.55
C HIS A 240 -5.18 -16.73 10.03
N GLN A 241 -4.90 -17.98 9.68
CA GLN A 241 -5.77 -18.71 8.77
C GLN A 241 -6.27 -19.96 9.52
N PRO A 242 -7.49 -19.97 10.03
CA PRO A 242 -8.19 -21.20 10.36
C PRO A 242 -8.49 -21.95 9.06
N GLN A 243 -8.38 -23.27 9.09
CA GLN A 243 -8.48 -24.16 7.92
C GLN A 243 -9.87 -24.18 7.26
N SER A 244 -10.79 -23.33 7.70
CA SER A 244 -12.20 -23.28 7.29
C SER A 244 -12.77 -21.86 7.24
N GLN A 245 -11.93 -20.81 7.19
CA GLN A 245 -12.41 -19.43 7.05
C GLN A 245 -12.37 -18.98 5.59
N SER A 246 -13.54 -18.61 5.05
CA SER A 246 -13.66 -17.81 3.83
C SER A 246 -13.07 -16.42 4.09
N HIS A 247 -12.91 -15.63 3.03
CA HIS A 247 -12.30 -14.29 3.06
C HIS A 247 -13.09 -13.24 3.90
N ASP A 248 -14.08 -13.69 4.68
CA ASP A 248 -15.15 -12.88 5.26
C ASP A 248 -14.92 -12.42 6.70
N GLU A 249 -13.89 -12.92 7.37
CA GLU A 249 -13.67 -12.61 8.79
C GLU A 249 -12.68 -11.48 9.08
N ILE A 250 -12.19 -10.74 8.08
CA ILE A 250 -11.25 -9.65 8.35
C ILE A 250 -12.03 -8.38 8.69
N ARG A 251 -12.66 -8.38 9.86
CA ARG A 251 -12.86 -7.14 10.60
C ARG A 251 -11.47 -6.48 10.69
N HIS A 252 -11.37 -5.19 10.40
CA HIS A 252 -10.13 -4.40 10.55
C HIS A 252 -9.73 -4.25 12.04
N ASP A 253 -9.81 -5.32 12.81
CA ASP A 253 -9.53 -5.41 14.23
C ASP A 253 -8.00 -5.54 14.38
N PHE A 254 -7.36 -4.37 14.50
CA PHE A 254 -5.98 -4.22 14.97
C PHE A 254 -4.92 -5.04 14.22
N CYS A 255 -4.79 -4.83 12.91
CA CYS A 255 -3.76 -5.51 12.12
C CYS A 255 -2.46 -4.69 12.07
N TYR A 256 -1.39 -5.20 12.68
CA TYR A 256 -0.07 -4.56 12.60
C TYR A 256 0.46 -4.44 11.17
N ARG A 257 -0.02 -5.27 10.22
CA ARG A 257 0.38 -5.19 8.81
C ARG A 257 0.03 -3.85 8.19
N TYR A 258 -1.08 -3.25 8.60
CA TYR A 258 -1.50 -1.92 8.13
C TYR A 258 -0.55 -0.80 8.60
N MET A 259 0.09 -0.97 9.76
CA MET A 259 1.17 -0.08 10.22
C MET A 259 2.47 -0.25 9.43
N ALA A 260 2.56 -1.26 8.56
CA ALA A 260 3.72 -1.54 7.74
C ALA A 260 3.48 -1.24 6.25
N ALA A 261 2.38 -0.58 5.92
CA ALA A 261 2.02 -0.25 4.55
C ALA A 261 1.56 1.19 4.39
N ALA A 262 1.58 1.66 3.15
CA ALA A 262 1.13 2.97 2.73
C ALA A 262 0.42 2.88 1.38
N ALA A 263 -0.40 3.89 1.07
CA ALA A 263 -0.92 4.07 -0.28
C ALA A 263 0.21 4.44 -1.25
N LEU A 264 0.22 3.81 -2.42
CA LEU A 264 1.10 4.09 -3.53
C LEU A 264 0.32 3.86 -4.83
N PRO A 265 -0.47 4.85 -5.29
CA PRO A 265 -1.10 4.79 -6.60
C PRO A 265 -0.08 4.44 -7.69
N TRP A 266 -0.55 3.79 -8.74
CA TRP A 266 0.31 3.44 -9.87
C TRP A 266 0.55 4.68 -10.72
N TYR A 267 1.80 4.96 -11.09
CA TYR A 267 2.10 6.00 -12.08
C TYR A 267 2.19 5.36 -13.47
N ASP A 268 1.18 5.62 -14.30
CA ASP A 268 1.13 5.16 -15.68
C ASP A 268 2.00 6.05 -16.56
N LEU A 269 3.17 5.53 -16.94
CA LEU A 269 4.11 6.21 -17.83
C LEU A 269 3.54 6.50 -19.22
N SER A 270 2.57 5.70 -19.68
CA SER A 270 2.02 5.81 -21.03
C SER A 270 1.06 7.00 -21.14
N ASN A 271 0.34 7.28 -20.05
CA ASN A 271 -0.70 8.31 -19.99
C ASN A 271 -0.34 9.50 -19.07
N ASP A 272 0.90 9.53 -18.54
CA ASP A 272 1.41 10.52 -17.57
C ASP A 272 0.41 10.82 -16.43
N ARG A 273 -0.16 9.76 -15.83
CA ARG A 273 -1.21 9.90 -14.82
C ARG A 273 -1.02 8.97 -13.63
N MET A 274 -1.50 9.41 -12.47
CA MET A 274 -1.63 8.56 -11.30
C MET A 274 -2.97 7.83 -11.33
N GLU A 275 -2.94 6.51 -11.21
CA GLU A 275 -4.13 5.68 -11.04
C GLU A 275 -4.28 5.23 -9.57
N PRO A 276 -5.25 5.78 -8.83
CA PRO A 276 -5.52 5.40 -7.44
C PRO A 276 -6.23 4.04 -7.31
N GLY A 277 -6.68 3.48 -8.43
CA GLY A 277 -7.47 2.26 -8.47
C GLY A 277 -8.95 2.47 -8.16
N MET A 278 -9.78 1.58 -8.69
CA MET A 278 -11.24 1.66 -8.58
C MET A 278 -11.88 0.33 -8.19
N ASN A 279 -13.03 0.39 -7.53
CA ASN A 279 -13.84 -0.74 -7.11
C ASN A 279 -15.19 -0.72 -7.84
N CYS A 280 -15.80 -1.89 -8.01
CA CYS A 280 -17.06 -2.03 -8.75
C CYS A 280 -18.28 -1.78 -7.85
N LYS A 281 -19.12 -0.77 -8.19
CA LYS A 281 -20.40 -0.51 -7.48
C LYS A 281 -21.34 -1.70 -7.58
N GLY A 282 -21.41 -2.36 -8.74
CA GLY A 282 -22.24 -3.55 -8.94
C GLY A 282 -21.87 -4.69 -7.97
N CYS A 283 -20.57 -4.96 -7.81
CA CYS A 283 -20.10 -5.95 -6.83
C CYS A 283 -20.44 -5.56 -5.39
N GLN A 284 -20.39 -4.26 -5.06
CA GLN A 284 -20.82 -3.75 -3.76
C GLN A 284 -22.34 -3.95 -3.54
N PHE A 285 -23.18 -3.57 -4.50
CA PHE A 285 -24.63 -3.68 -4.37
C PHE A 285 -25.08 -5.14 -4.24
N ARG A 286 -24.41 -6.07 -4.93
CA ARG A 286 -24.64 -7.51 -4.75
C ARG A 286 -24.43 -7.94 -3.30
N VAL A 287 -23.37 -7.43 -2.66
CA VAL A 287 -23.07 -7.74 -1.25
C VAL A 287 -24.13 -7.16 -0.33
N GLU A 288 -24.49 -5.89 -0.51
CA GLU A 288 -25.52 -5.22 0.30
C GLU A 288 -26.89 -5.90 0.15
N GLU A 289 -27.25 -6.31 -1.07
CA GLU A 289 -28.49 -7.03 -1.34
C GLU A 289 -28.55 -8.36 -0.59
N TYR A 290 -27.45 -9.12 -0.61
CA TYR A 290 -27.34 -10.37 0.13
C TYR A 290 -27.42 -10.16 1.65
N GLU A 291 -26.66 -9.21 2.19
CA GLU A 291 -26.68 -8.91 3.64
C GLU A 291 -28.07 -8.46 4.12
N ARG A 292 -28.82 -7.76 3.25
CA ARG A 292 -30.20 -7.35 3.53
C ARG A 292 -31.16 -8.54 3.60
N THR A 293 -31.02 -9.53 2.72
CA THR A 293 -31.88 -10.73 2.69
C THR A 293 -31.48 -11.77 3.73
N ASN A 294 -30.17 -11.88 4.01
CA ASN A 294 -29.57 -12.90 4.85
C ASN A 294 -28.92 -12.26 6.07
N ARG A 295 -29.76 -11.72 6.98
CA ARG A 295 -29.31 -10.97 8.16
C ARG A 295 -28.25 -11.75 8.95
N ARG A 296 -27.10 -11.12 9.18
CA ARG A 296 -25.96 -11.64 9.97
C ARG A 296 -25.25 -12.85 9.34
N LEU A 297 -25.44 -13.09 8.04
CA LEU A 297 -24.66 -14.05 7.28
C LEU A 297 -23.81 -13.31 6.26
N ASP A 298 -22.53 -13.66 6.22
CA ASP A 298 -21.66 -13.19 5.15
C ASP A 298 -22.03 -13.89 3.81
N PRO A 299 -21.79 -13.25 2.66
CA PRO A 299 -22.01 -13.86 1.37
C PRO A 299 -21.15 -15.13 1.19
N PRO A 300 -21.69 -16.25 0.68
CA PRO A 300 -20.93 -17.50 0.56
C PRO A 300 -19.78 -17.44 -0.47
N TRP A 301 -19.84 -16.50 -1.42
CA TRP A 301 -18.75 -16.19 -2.36
C TRP A 301 -17.71 -15.21 -1.77
N GLY A 302 -17.96 -14.76 -0.56
CA GLY A 302 -17.20 -13.77 0.18
C GLY A 302 -17.10 -12.40 -0.47
N PHE A 303 -16.17 -11.59 0.04
CA PHE A 303 -16.04 -10.18 -0.37
C PHE A 303 -15.02 -9.89 -1.47
N ASN A 304 -14.45 -10.91 -2.10
CA ASN A 304 -13.33 -10.76 -3.03
C ASN A 304 -13.59 -9.81 -4.19
N ASP A 305 -14.73 -9.94 -4.88
CA ASP A 305 -15.03 -9.12 -6.04
C ASP A 305 -15.34 -7.66 -5.65
N ARG A 306 -15.94 -7.47 -4.47
CA ARG A 306 -16.22 -6.16 -3.87
C ARG A 306 -14.91 -5.44 -3.50
N ASP A 307 -13.98 -6.18 -2.90
CA ASP A 307 -12.73 -5.65 -2.34
C ASP A 307 -11.62 -5.52 -3.40
N ARG A 308 -11.82 -6.12 -4.57
CA ARG A 308 -10.88 -6.02 -5.68
C ARG A 308 -10.78 -4.59 -6.19
N VAL A 309 -9.54 -4.12 -6.24
CA VAL A 309 -9.15 -2.85 -6.88
C VAL A 309 -8.71 -3.16 -8.30
N TYR A 310 -9.24 -2.39 -9.25
CA TYR A 310 -8.96 -2.51 -10.69
C TYR A 310 -8.21 -1.28 -11.18
N SER A 311 -7.35 -1.49 -12.19
CA SER A 311 -6.94 -0.40 -13.09
C SER A 311 -8.10 -0.03 -13.99
N ARG A 312 -7.95 1.06 -14.76
CA ARG A 312 -8.93 1.45 -15.77
C ARG A 312 -9.24 0.31 -16.75
N GLU A 313 -8.20 -0.28 -17.33
CA GLU A 313 -8.31 -1.36 -18.32
C GLU A 313 -8.89 -2.63 -17.70
N GLU A 314 -8.40 -3.03 -16.51
CA GLU A 314 -8.90 -4.21 -15.81
C GLU A 314 -10.39 -4.07 -15.46
N PHE A 315 -10.85 -2.85 -15.13
CA PHE A 315 -12.25 -2.62 -14.82
C PHE A 315 -13.15 -2.77 -16.05
N LEU A 316 -12.75 -2.24 -17.21
CA LEU A 316 -13.53 -2.37 -18.45
C LEU A 316 -13.65 -3.85 -18.88
N CYS A 317 -12.58 -4.61 -18.72
CA CYS A 317 -12.63 -6.07 -18.90
C CYS A 317 -13.57 -6.74 -17.89
N HIS A 318 -13.52 -6.35 -16.61
CA HIS A 318 -14.44 -6.85 -15.58
C HIS A 318 -15.90 -6.52 -15.90
N PHE A 319 -16.19 -5.30 -16.35
CA PHE A 319 -17.54 -4.84 -16.71
C PHE A 319 -18.20 -5.74 -17.77
N GLY A 320 -17.43 -6.22 -18.76
CA GLY A 320 -17.94 -7.14 -19.79
C GLY A 320 -18.51 -8.45 -19.22
N SER A 321 -18.05 -8.87 -18.04
CA SER A 321 -18.49 -10.11 -17.37
C SER A 321 -19.38 -9.90 -16.13
N CYS A 322 -19.47 -8.66 -15.62
CA CYS A 322 -20.14 -8.36 -14.37
C CYS A 322 -21.57 -7.89 -14.60
N THR A 323 -22.53 -8.80 -14.50
CA THR A 323 -23.97 -8.51 -14.68
C THR A 323 -24.48 -7.42 -13.73
N HIS A 324 -23.94 -7.35 -12.52
CA HIS A 324 -24.31 -6.30 -11.55
C HIS A 324 -23.78 -4.92 -11.96
N ALA A 325 -22.57 -4.83 -12.53
CA ALA A 325 -22.04 -3.57 -13.05
C ALA A 325 -22.82 -3.10 -14.28
N GLN A 326 -23.18 -4.05 -15.16
CA GLN A 326 -24.02 -3.78 -16.33
C GLN A 326 -25.42 -3.29 -15.95
N LYS A 327 -26.00 -3.83 -14.87
CA LYS A 327 -27.25 -3.33 -14.30
C LYS A 327 -27.11 -1.88 -13.80
N VAL A 328 -26.04 -1.57 -13.07
CA VAL A 328 -25.74 -0.19 -12.64
C VAL A 328 -25.66 0.76 -13.83
N TRP A 329 -25.02 0.32 -14.93
CA TRP A 329 -24.94 1.10 -16.15
C TRP A 329 -26.32 1.33 -16.80
N ALA A 330 -27.12 0.27 -16.95
CA ALA A 330 -28.46 0.36 -17.52
C ALA A 330 -29.37 1.31 -16.72
N ASP A 331 -29.36 1.18 -15.39
CA ASP A 331 -30.08 2.08 -14.47
C ASP A 331 -29.61 3.54 -14.62
N THR A 332 -28.31 3.76 -14.83
CA THR A 332 -27.74 5.10 -15.04
C THR A 332 -28.24 5.73 -16.33
N GLN A 333 -28.32 4.94 -17.41
CA GLN A 333 -28.82 5.40 -18.71
C GLN A 333 -30.32 5.75 -18.65
N GLU A 334 -31.11 4.95 -17.95
CA GLU A 334 -32.54 5.19 -17.79
C GLU A 334 -32.82 6.42 -16.91
N LYS A 335 -32.16 6.52 -15.76
CA LYS A 335 -32.44 7.55 -14.73
C LYS A 335 -31.62 8.83 -14.93
N ARG A 336 -30.67 8.83 -15.87
CA ARG A 336 -29.64 9.88 -16.06
C ARG A 336 -28.86 10.22 -14.79
N MET A 337 -28.79 9.28 -13.85
CA MET A 337 -28.12 9.43 -12.56
C MET A 337 -27.60 8.06 -12.10
N ALA A 338 -26.32 7.98 -11.75
CA ALA A 338 -25.72 6.75 -11.29
C ALA A 338 -26.28 6.36 -9.91
N PRO A 339 -26.72 5.11 -9.71
CA PRO A 339 -27.17 4.65 -8.39
C PRO A 339 -25.99 4.62 -7.41
N GLU A 340 -26.30 4.98 -6.17
CA GLU A 340 -25.32 5.06 -5.08
C GLU A 340 -25.89 4.42 -3.81
N SER A 341 -25.04 3.75 -3.04
CA SER A 341 -25.37 3.33 -1.68
C SER A 341 -24.67 4.22 -0.66
N ALA A 342 -25.12 4.16 0.59
CA ALA A 342 -24.44 4.86 1.68
C ALA A 342 -22.97 4.41 1.85
N PHE A 343 -22.63 3.19 1.41
CA PHE A 343 -21.27 2.66 1.42
C PHE A 343 -20.40 3.29 0.33
N THR A 344 -20.89 3.31 -0.92
CA THR A 344 -20.15 3.84 -2.07
C THR A 344 -19.92 5.35 -1.93
N LEU A 345 -20.94 6.11 -1.50
CA LEU A 345 -20.84 7.55 -1.23
C LEU A 345 -19.79 7.90 -0.18
N ARG A 346 -19.57 7.02 0.80
CA ARG A 346 -18.59 7.24 1.87
C ARG A 346 -17.21 6.63 1.57
N GLY A 347 -16.97 6.16 0.35
CA GLY A 347 -15.70 5.53 0.00
C GLY A 347 -15.43 4.24 0.80
N GLY A 348 -16.49 3.52 1.17
CA GLY A 348 -16.45 2.27 1.90
C GLY A 348 -16.54 2.35 3.43
N ILE A 349 -16.82 3.53 3.99
CA ILE A 349 -16.93 3.67 5.44
C ILE A 349 -18.34 3.27 5.91
N VAL A 350 -18.41 2.27 6.80
CA VAL A 350 -19.64 1.85 7.45
C VAL A 350 -19.89 2.71 8.70
N LEU A 351 -21.00 3.46 8.73
CA LEU A 351 -21.33 4.46 9.77
C LEU A 351 -21.60 3.91 11.17
N HIS A 352 -21.73 2.60 11.38
CA HIS A 352 -21.97 2.03 12.72
C HIS A 352 -20.77 2.17 13.67
N TYR A 353 -19.73 2.88 13.24
CA TYR A 353 -18.59 3.24 14.03
C TYR A 353 -18.50 4.76 14.18
N GLU A 354 -19.27 5.31 15.12
CA GLU A 354 -19.12 6.71 15.55
C GLU A 354 -17.85 6.85 16.40
N PRO A 355 -16.84 7.61 15.96
CA PRO A 355 -15.72 7.96 16.82
C PRO A 355 -16.21 8.95 17.87
N ARG A 356 -16.25 8.55 19.14
CA ARG A 356 -16.27 9.53 20.24
C ARG A 356 -14.96 10.32 20.19
N HIS A 357 -15.06 11.56 19.71
CA HIS A 357 -14.09 12.65 19.76
C HIS A 357 -12.74 12.43 19.06
N GLU A 358 -12.59 13.13 17.93
CA GLU A 358 -11.29 13.56 17.43
C GLU A 358 -10.75 14.63 18.40
N LEU A 359 -9.64 14.34 19.08
CA LEU A 359 -8.81 15.35 19.74
C LEU A 359 -7.51 15.47 18.94
N HIS A 360 -7.17 16.73 18.69
CA HIS A 360 -6.21 17.30 17.74
C HIS A 360 -4.79 16.72 17.74
#